data_AF-A0A257N4Y8-F1
#
_entry.id   AF-A0A257N4Y8-F1
#
_cell.length_a   1.000
_cell.length_b   1.000
_cell.length_c   1.000
_cell.angle_alpha   90.00
_cell.angle_beta   90.00
_cell.angle_gamma   90.00
#
_symmetry.space_group_name_H-M   'P 1'
#
loop_
_entity.id
_entity.type
_entity.pdbx_description
1 polymer ?
#
loop_
_entity_poly.entity_id
_entity_poly.type
_entity_poly.pdbx_seq_one_letter_code
_entity_poly.pdbx_strand_id
1 'polypeptide(L)'
;TRHNPEFTMLEFYQAYAEYHELMDLTEAMLRGIAEEVVGHTVITYQGEQYDFGQPFVRMTVEESILHFNPELTVDDINTREAAVKVAEKLHIPVKDSYGLGKIQIEIFEKTVESKLMNPTFITAYPVEVSPLARRNDNNPHVTDRFEFFVGGREIANGFTELNDSEDQAARFQQQVNEKEAGDDEAMHFDADYITALEHGMPPTAGEGIGIDRLVMLFTDAPSIRDVLLFPHMRPKLS
;
A
#
# COMPACT_ATOMS: atom_id res chain seq x y z
N THR A 1 3.19 0.63 20.02
CA THR A 1 3.09 -0.85 20.12
C THR A 1 2.76 -1.51 18.79
N ARG A 2 2.49 -0.76 17.71
CA ARG A 2 2.18 -1.28 16.36
C ARG A 2 3.35 -1.20 15.37
N HIS A 3 4.37 -0.40 15.69
CA HIS A 3 5.57 -0.23 14.89
C HIS A 3 6.78 -0.56 15.76
N ASN A 4 7.79 -1.15 15.14
CA ASN A 4 9.12 -1.34 15.69
C ASN A 4 10.11 -0.66 14.72
N PRO A 5 11.20 -0.04 15.21
CA PRO A 5 12.18 0.62 14.34
C PRO A 5 12.81 -0.31 13.30
N GLU A 6 12.92 -1.59 13.64
CA GLU A 6 13.35 -2.67 12.77
C GLU A 6 12.19 -3.65 12.59
N PHE A 7 11.94 -4.10 11.37
CA PHE A 7 10.86 -5.03 11.05
C PHE A 7 11.28 -5.93 9.89
N THR A 8 10.61 -7.06 9.74
CA THR A 8 10.90 -8.06 8.71
C THR A 8 9.97 -7.86 7.52
N MET A 9 10.55 -7.67 6.33
CA MET A 9 9.82 -7.62 5.07
C MET A 9 10.35 -8.72 4.13
N LEU A 10 9.44 -9.38 3.42
CA LEU A 10 9.77 -10.18 2.24
C LEU A 10 9.52 -9.30 1.02
N GLU A 11 10.54 -9.08 0.20
CA GLU A 11 10.35 -8.55 -1.15
C GLU A 11 10.66 -9.63 -2.18
N PHE A 12 9.85 -9.71 -3.22
CA PHE A 12 10.11 -10.57 -4.36
C PHE A 12 9.71 -9.87 -5.67
N TYR A 13 10.37 -10.27 -6.75
CA TYR A 13 10.21 -9.68 -8.07
C TYR A 13 10.08 -10.79 -9.11
N GLN A 14 9.07 -10.68 -9.98
CA GLN A 14 8.79 -11.63 -11.06
C GLN A 14 8.84 -10.91 -12.41
N ALA A 15 9.85 -11.22 -13.21
CA ALA A 15 9.93 -10.74 -14.58
C ALA A 15 8.82 -11.36 -15.43
N TYR A 16 8.36 -10.59 -16.41
CA TYR A 16 7.24 -10.88 -17.31
C TYR A 16 5.90 -11.11 -16.60
N ALA A 17 5.70 -10.41 -15.48
CA ALA A 17 4.44 -10.39 -14.74
C ALA A 17 3.94 -8.95 -14.55
N GLU A 18 2.63 -8.82 -14.35
CA GLU A 18 1.93 -7.59 -13.96
C GLU A 18 1.29 -7.74 -12.57
N TYR A 19 0.94 -6.62 -11.94
CA TYR A 19 0.48 -6.58 -10.54
C TYR A 19 -0.70 -7.52 -10.21
N HIS A 20 -1.59 -7.79 -11.17
CA HIS A 20 -2.70 -8.73 -10.96
C HIS A 20 -2.25 -10.18 -10.82
N GLU A 21 -1.15 -10.58 -11.46
CA GLU A 21 -0.57 -11.91 -11.23
C GLU A 21 0.01 -12.03 -9.82
N LEU A 22 0.53 -10.93 -9.27
CA LEU A 22 0.99 -10.89 -7.88
C LEU A 22 -0.18 -10.91 -6.88
N MET A 23 -1.29 -10.23 -7.18
CA MET A 23 -2.51 -10.37 -6.38
C MET A 23 -3.01 -11.83 -6.34
N ASP A 24 -2.98 -12.52 -7.49
CA ASP A 24 -3.34 -13.94 -7.57
C ASP A 24 -2.36 -14.83 -6.77
N LEU A 25 -1.06 -14.55 -6.87
CA LEU A 25 -0.01 -15.26 -6.13
C LEU A 25 -0.16 -15.07 -4.61
N THR A 26 -0.41 -13.84 -4.16
CA THR A 26 -0.59 -13.52 -2.74
C THR A 26 -1.87 -14.12 -2.17
N GLU A 27 -2.96 -14.13 -2.92
CA GLU A 27 -4.17 -14.85 -2.52
C GLU A 27 -3.89 -16.35 -2.33
N ALA A 28 -3.22 -16.99 -3.31
CA ALA A 28 -2.88 -18.41 -3.24
C ALA A 28 -1.92 -18.72 -2.08
N MET A 29 -0.90 -17.87 -1.87
CA MET A 29 0.07 -18.02 -0.80
C MET A 29 -0.59 -17.90 0.57
N LEU A 30 -1.40 -16.87 0.80
CA LEU A 30 -2.04 -16.65 2.11
C LEU A 30 -3.08 -17.72 2.44
N ARG A 31 -3.83 -18.20 1.44
CA ARG A 31 -4.72 -19.37 1.58
C ARG A 31 -3.93 -20.62 1.94
N GLY A 32 -2.82 -20.89 1.24
CA GLY A 32 -1.94 -22.02 1.53
C GLY A 32 -1.36 -21.98 2.96
N ILE A 33 -0.91 -20.81 3.42
CA ILE A 33 -0.43 -20.63 4.80
C ILE A 33 -1.55 -20.96 5.82
N ALA A 34 -2.78 -20.53 5.58
CA ALA A 34 -3.90 -20.84 6.47
C ALA A 34 -4.18 -22.34 6.56
N GLU A 35 -4.17 -23.03 5.41
CA GLU A 35 -4.36 -24.48 5.35
C GLU A 35 -3.20 -25.23 6.02
N GLU A 36 -1.95 -24.86 5.76
CA GLU A 36 -0.77 -25.60 6.25
C GLU A 36 -0.44 -25.31 7.72
N VAL A 37 -0.57 -24.06 8.17
CA VAL A 37 -0.15 -23.64 9.51
C VAL A 37 -1.29 -23.72 10.52
N VAL A 38 -2.51 -23.35 10.11
CA VAL A 38 -3.69 -23.32 11.00
C VAL A 38 -4.56 -24.57 10.84
N GLY A 39 -4.57 -25.18 9.64
CA GLY A 39 -5.36 -26.39 9.33
C GLY A 39 -6.73 -26.11 8.71
N HIS A 40 -7.10 -24.83 8.51
CA HIS A 40 -8.33 -24.40 7.87
C HIS A 40 -8.19 -22.97 7.34
N THR A 41 -9.06 -22.57 6.40
CA THR A 41 -8.96 -21.25 5.75
C THR A 41 -9.54 -20.08 6.56
N VAL A 42 -10.30 -20.34 7.63
CA VAL A 42 -10.92 -19.29 8.45
C VAL A 42 -10.07 -19.02 9.69
N ILE A 43 -9.30 -17.93 9.71
CA ILE A 43 -8.48 -17.58 10.88
C ILE A 43 -9.24 -16.67 11.85
N THR A 44 -8.93 -16.79 13.14
CA THR A 44 -9.45 -15.87 14.17
C THR A 44 -8.34 -14.91 14.60
N TYR A 45 -8.62 -13.62 14.54
CA TYR A 45 -7.68 -12.59 15.00
C TYR A 45 -8.45 -11.48 15.73
N GLN A 46 -8.13 -11.31 17.02
CA GLN A 46 -8.68 -10.30 17.92
C GLN A 46 -10.20 -10.36 18.07
N GLY A 47 -10.75 -11.59 18.06
CA GLY A 47 -12.19 -11.84 18.20
C GLY A 47 -12.98 -11.78 16.90
N GLU A 48 -12.35 -11.42 15.79
CA GLU A 48 -12.95 -11.40 14.45
C GLU A 48 -12.50 -12.64 13.64
N GLN A 49 -13.30 -13.02 12.65
CA GLN A 49 -13.01 -14.14 11.75
C GLN A 49 -12.74 -13.66 10.33
N TYR A 50 -11.69 -14.18 9.70
CA TYR A 50 -11.27 -13.83 8.35
C TYR A 50 -11.16 -15.11 7.51
N ASP A 51 -11.97 -15.21 6.46
CA ASP A 51 -11.99 -16.39 5.57
C ASP A 51 -11.06 -16.19 4.37
N PHE A 52 -9.90 -16.84 4.41
CA PHE A 52 -8.93 -16.89 3.32
C PHE A 52 -9.33 -17.87 2.21
N GLY A 53 -10.41 -18.63 2.40
CA GLY A 53 -10.93 -19.61 1.43
C GLY A 53 -11.77 -18.95 0.33
N GLN A 54 -12.25 -17.72 0.56
CA GLN A 54 -12.95 -16.95 -0.47
C GLN A 54 -11.96 -16.19 -1.37
N PRO A 55 -12.38 -15.83 -2.60
CA PRO A 55 -11.67 -14.84 -3.40
C PRO A 55 -11.55 -13.53 -2.64
N PHE A 56 -10.38 -12.90 -2.69
CA PHE A 56 -10.18 -11.62 -2.00
C PHE A 56 -10.88 -10.51 -2.76
N VAL A 57 -11.42 -9.55 -2.03
CA VAL A 57 -12.07 -8.38 -2.62
C VAL A 57 -11.03 -7.57 -3.36
N ARG A 58 -11.34 -7.07 -4.55
CA ARG A 58 -10.49 -6.13 -5.30
C ARG A 58 -11.30 -4.87 -5.59
N MET A 59 -10.81 -3.73 -5.16
CA MET A 59 -11.47 -2.42 -5.36
C MET A 59 -10.41 -1.36 -5.64
N THR A 60 -10.71 -0.41 -6.51
CA THR A 60 -9.85 0.76 -6.68
C THR A 60 -9.91 1.69 -5.46
N VAL A 61 -8.91 2.55 -5.31
CA VAL A 61 -8.94 3.64 -4.30
C VAL A 61 -10.23 4.45 -4.42
N GLU A 62 -10.62 4.85 -5.64
CA GLU A 62 -11.85 5.60 -5.90
C GLU A 62 -13.10 4.83 -5.46
N GLU A 63 -13.25 3.58 -5.91
CA GLU A 63 -14.39 2.73 -5.54
C GLU A 63 -14.49 2.54 -4.02
N SER A 64 -13.36 2.40 -3.34
CA SER A 64 -13.32 2.23 -1.89
C SER A 64 -13.77 3.49 -1.14
N ILE A 65 -13.35 4.68 -1.59
CA ILE A 65 -13.79 5.94 -1.00
C ILE A 65 -15.30 6.07 -1.16
N LEU A 66 -15.85 5.82 -2.35
CA LEU A 66 -17.29 5.93 -2.60
C LEU A 66 -18.10 4.86 -1.87
N HIS A 67 -17.58 3.64 -1.74
CA HIS A 67 -18.25 2.56 -1.02
C HIS A 67 -18.42 2.87 0.48
N PHE A 68 -17.37 3.39 1.12
CA PHE A 68 -17.37 3.64 2.57
C PHE A 68 -17.84 5.04 2.98
N ASN A 69 -18.15 5.90 2.00
CA ASN A 69 -18.69 7.24 2.17
C ASN A 69 -19.84 7.46 1.15
N PRO A 70 -21.01 6.82 1.35
CA PRO A 70 -22.11 6.77 0.37
C PRO A 70 -22.75 8.13 0.05
N GLU A 71 -22.43 9.17 0.83
CA GLU A 71 -22.81 10.55 0.57
C GLU A 71 -21.93 11.25 -0.47
N LEU A 72 -20.76 10.69 -0.78
CA LEU A 72 -19.84 11.22 -1.78
C LEU A 72 -20.15 10.66 -3.17
N THR A 73 -19.87 11.48 -4.17
CA THR A 73 -19.93 11.11 -5.59
C THR A 73 -18.55 11.22 -6.22
N VAL A 74 -18.37 10.68 -7.43
CA VAL A 74 -17.11 10.80 -8.18
C VAL A 74 -16.69 12.27 -8.33
N ASP A 75 -17.64 13.18 -8.57
CA ASP A 75 -17.37 14.62 -8.73
C ASP A 75 -16.86 15.28 -7.44
N ASP A 76 -17.09 14.68 -6.28
CA ASP A 76 -16.57 15.20 -5.01
C ASP A 76 -15.07 14.89 -4.83
N ILE A 77 -14.52 13.95 -5.60
CA ILE A 77 -13.14 13.45 -5.43
C ILE A 77 -12.32 13.40 -6.73
N ASN A 78 -12.87 13.79 -7.88
CA ASN A 78 -12.17 13.75 -9.18
C ASN A 78 -11.41 15.04 -9.54
N THR A 79 -11.58 16.11 -8.76
CA THR A 79 -10.84 17.37 -8.91
C THR A 79 -10.24 17.79 -7.59
N ARG A 80 -9.11 18.49 -7.63
CA ARG A 80 -8.42 18.95 -6.42
C ARG A 80 -9.34 19.84 -5.58
N GLU A 81 -10.04 20.77 -6.22
CA GLU A 81 -10.92 21.73 -5.55
C GLU A 81 -12.11 21.05 -4.85
N ALA A 82 -12.66 19.99 -5.44
CA ALA A 82 -13.73 19.22 -4.82
C ALA A 82 -13.18 18.37 -3.66
N ALA A 83 -12.08 17.66 -3.88
CA ALA A 83 -11.45 16.80 -2.89
C ALA A 83 -10.98 17.58 -1.65
N VAL A 84 -10.49 18.82 -1.81
CA VAL A 84 -10.16 19.72 -0.69
C VAL A 84 -11.39 19.99 0.19
N LYS A 85 -12.57 20.25 -0.40
CA LYS A 85 -13.79 20.48 0.38
C LYS A 85 -14.22 19.23 1.15
N VAL A 86 -14.00 18.05 0.59
CA VAL A 86 -14.24 16.78 1.29
C VAL A 86 -13.26 16.63 2.45
N ALA A 87 -11.97 16.85 2.21
CA ALA A 87 -10.93 16.77 3.23
C ALA A 87 -11.18 17.76 4.39
N GLU A 88 -11.59 18.99 4.11
CA GLU A 88 -11.96 20.00 5.11
C GLU A 88 -13.13 19.53 5.99
N LYS A 89 -14.19 18.98 5.39
CA LYS A 89 -15.34 18.41 6.13
C LYS A 89 -14.94 17.24 7.02
N LEU A 90 -13.95 16.45 6.60
CA LEU A 90 -13.41 15.30 7.33
C LEU A 90 -12.31 15.68 8.34
N HIS A 91 -11.99 16.98 8.45
CA HIS A 91 -10.91 17.50 9.28
C HIS A 91 -9.53 16.89 8.97
N ILE A 92 -9.27 16.68 7.68
CA ILE A 92 -7.98 16.22 7.15
C ILE A 92 -7.14 17.46 6.83
N PRO A 93 -5.92 17.59 7.39
CA PRO A 93 -5.03 18.72 7.07
C PRO A 93 -4.47 18.56 5.66
N VAL A 94 -4.83 19.48 4.75
CA VAL A 94 -4.30 19.51 3.38
C VAL A 94 -3.22 20.58 3.27
N LYS A 95 -2.04 20.19 2.75
CA LYS A 95 -0.96 21.15 2.43
C LYS A 95 -1.19 21.74 1.03
N ASP A 96 -0.73 22.97 0.81
CA ASP A 96 -0.82 23.61 -0.51
C ASP A 96 -0.10 22.81 -1.61
N SER A 97 0.97 22.10 -1.25
CA SER A 97 1.74 21.25 -2.15
C SER A 97 1.01 19.97 -2.58
N TYR A 98 -0.04 19.54 -1.86
CA TYR A 98 -0.74 18.31 -2.19
C TYR A 98 -1.51 18.47 -3.50
N GLY A 99 -1.23 17.60 -4.45
CA GLY A 99 -2.05 17.37 -5.63
C GLY A 99 -3.31 16.57 -5.29
N LEU A 100 -4.10 16.28 -6.33
CA LEU A 100 -5.33 15.52 -6.18
C LEU A 100 -5.08 14.11 -5.62
N GLY A 101 -4.03 13.44 -6.11
CA GLY A 101 -3.75 12.05 -5.75
C GLY A 101 -3.42 11.91 -4.27
N LYS A 102 -2.60 12.80 -3.73
CA LYS A 102 -2.29 12.80 -2.30
C LYS A 102 -3.53 13.06 -1.45
N ILE A 103 -4.42 13.98 -1.86
CA ILE A 103 -5.66 14.26 -1.12
C ILE A 103 -6.61 13.05 -1.14
N GLN A 104 -6.74 12.36 -2.27
CA GLN A 104 -7.54 11.14 -2.36
C GLN A 104 -7.03 10.06 -1.39
N ILE A 105 -5.71 9.91 -1.28
CA ILE A 105 -5.10 8.95 -0.34
C ILE A 105 -5.33 9.35 1.11
N GLU A 106 -5.20 10.63 1.47
CA GLU A 106 -5.51 11.10 2.83
C GLU A 106 -6.99 10.84 3.20
N ILE A 107 -7.92 10.99 2.24
CA ILE A 107 -9.33 10.63 2.42
C ILE A 107 -9.48 9.11 2.60
N PHE A 108 -8.78 8.31 1.80
CA PHE A 108 -8.77 6.84 1.91
C PHE A 108 -8.25 6.38 3.28
N GLU A 109 -7.07 6.82 3.71
CA GLU A 109 -6.48 6.46 5.01
C GLU A 109 -7.44 6.83 6.16
N LYS A 110 -8.07 8.01 6.07
CA LYS A 110 -8.98 8.52 7.10
C LYS A 110 -10.30 7.74 7.19
N THR A 111 -10.87 7.35 6.05
CA THR A 111 -12.28 6.91 5.97
C THR A 111 -12.47 5.46 5.56
N VAL A 112 -11.46 4.83 4.97
CA VAL A 112 -11.53 3.50 4.37
C VAL A 112 -10.65 2.50 5.11
N GLU A 113 -9.36 2.79 5.28
CA GLU A 113 -8.34 1.81 5.70
C GLU A 113 -8.77 0.96 6.92
N SER A 114 -9.19 1.61 8.00
CA SER A 114 -9.61 0.94 9.23
C SER A 114 -10.89 0.10 9.12
N LYS A 115 -11.65 0.25 8.03
CA LYS A 115 -12.89 -0.50 7.73
C LYS A 115 -12.65 -1.69 6.80
N LEU A 116 -11.45 -1.85 6.24
CA LEU A 116 -11.07 -2.99 5.39
C LEU A 116 -10.83 -4.23 6.24
N MET A 117 -11.92 -4.80 6.76
CA MET A 117 -11.86 -5.94 7.66
C MET A 117 -11.56 -7.24 6.92
N ASN A 118 -12.30 -7.57 5.86
CA ASN A 118 -12.06 -8.77 5.07
C ASN A 118 -10.80 -8.62 4.19
N PRO A 119 -10.15 -9.74 3.79
CA PRO A 119 -9.08 -9.72 2.79
C PRO A 119 -9.45 -8.92 1.54
N THR A 120 -8.79 -7.77 1.37
CA THR A 120 -9.11 -6.78 0.34
C THR A 120 -7.84 -6.21 -0.27
N PHE A 121 -7.72 -6.32 -1.59
CA PHE A 121 -6.79 -5.55 -2.39
C PHE A 121 -7.41 -4.20 -2.75
N ILE A 122 -6.71 -3.12 -2.43
CA ILE A 122 -6.99 -1.79 -2.95
C ILE A 122 -6.04 -1.56 -4.12
N THR A 123 -6.55 -1.08 -5.26
CA THR A 123 -5.78 -0.93 -6.51
C THR A 123 -5.87 0.48 -7.09
N ALA A 124 -5.11 0.74 -8.16
CA ALA A 124 -5.16 2.00 -8.91
C ALA A 124 -4.80 3.22 -8.06
N TYR A 125 -3.67 3.13 -7.35
CA TYR A 125 -3.15 4.24 -6.55
C TYR A 125 -2.71 5.40 -7.45
N PRO A 126 -2.95 6.66 -7.06
CA PRO A 126 -2.50 7.81 -7.82
C PRO A 126 -0.99 7.82 -8.07
N VAL A 127 -0.57 8.31 -9.24
CA VAL A 127 0.85 8.43 -9.62
C VAL A 127 1.64 9.26 -8.62
N GLU A 128 1.02 10.32 -8.09
CA GLU A 128 1.63 11.25 -7.12
C GLU A 128 2.19 10.54 -5.88
N VAL A 129 1.55 9.47 -5.42
CA VAL A 129 1.96 8.72 -4.23
C VAL A 129 2.70 7.41 -4.55
N SER A 130 3.01 7.18 -5.83
CA SER A 130 3.52 5.90 -6.34
C SER A 130 4.75 6.12 -7.24
N PRO A 131 5.88 6.60 -6.68
CA PRO A 131 7.02 7.07 -7.46
C PRO A 131 7.76 5.98 -8.24
N LEU A 132 7.60 4.71 -7.85
CA LEU A 132 8.26 3.55 -8.47
C LEU A 132 7.30 2.68 -9.30
N ALA A 133 6.00 2.93 -9.22
CA ALA A 133 5.01 2.09 -9.89
C ALA A 133 4.76 2.56 -11.33
N ARG A 134 4.59 1.61 -12.24
CA ARG A 134 4.23 1.85 -13.64
C ARG A 134 2.90 2.61 -13.73
N ARG A 135 2.83 3.62 -14.61
CA ARG A 135 1.56 4.30 -14.96
C ARG A 135 0.62 3.33 -15.66
N ASN A 136 -0.66 3.44 -15.36
CA ASN A 136 -1.68 2.68 -16.08
C ASN A 136 -1.86 3.23 -17.51
N ASP A 137 -1.99 2.34 -18.49
CA ASP A 137 -2.11 2.72 -19.92
C ASP A 137 -3.43 3.42 -20.25
N ASN A 138 -4.52 3.05 -19.55
CA ASN A 138 -5.86 3.57 -19.81
C ASN A 138 -6.14 4.85 -19.00
N ASN A 139 -5.58 4.97 -17.81
CA ASN A 139 -5.73 6.12 -16.93
C ASN A 139 -4.36 6.58 -16.39
N PRO A 140 -3.72 7.58 -17.04
CA PRO A 140 -2.38 8.02 -16.67
C PRO A 140 -2.30 8.77 -15.33
N HIS A 141 -3.44 8.98 -14.64
CA HIS A 141 -3.49 9.55 -13.29
C HIS A 141 -3.26 8.51 -12.18
N VAL A 142 -3.37 7.22 -12.50
CA VAL A 142 -3.15 6.12 -11.55
C VAL A 142 -2.01 5.21 -12.03
N THR A 143 -1.57 4.36 -11.11
CA THR A 143 -0.52 3.37 -11.33
C THR A 143 -1.07 1.97 -11.18
N ASP A 144 -0.39 1.02 -11.81
CA ASP A 144 -0.65 -0.41 -11.71
C ASP A 144 -0.12 -0.95 -10.37
N ARG A 145 -0.66 -0.41 -9.27
CA ARG A 145 -0.27 -0.66 -7.88
C ARG A 145 -1.45 -1.17 -7.08
N PHE A 146 -1.15 -2.04 -6.12
CA PHE A 146 -2.06 -2.47 -5.08
C PHE A 146 -1.44 -2.42 -3.69
N GLU A 147 -2.29 -2.28 -2.69
CA GLU A 147 -1.99 -2.64 -1.30
C GLU A 147 -3.03 -3.67 -0.85
N PHE A 148 -2.62 -4.58 0.02
CA PHE A 148 -3.47 -5.64 0.54
C PHE A 148 -3.75 -5.42 2.03
N PHE A 149 -5.02 -5.45 2.41
CA PHE A 149 -5.51 -5.18 3.75
C PHE A 149 -6.29 -6.35 4.34
N VAL A 150 -6.08 -6.61 5.64
CA VAL A 150 -6.90 -7.51 6.47
C VAL A 150 -7.02 -6.93 7.87
N GLY A 151 -8.21 -6.98 8.46
CA GLY A 151 -8.44 -6.48 9.82
C GLY A 151 -8.14 -5.00 9.99
N GLY A 152 -8.37 -4.21 8.93
CA GLY A 152 -8.13 -2.78 8.88
C GLY A 152 -6.64 -2.41 8.90
N ARG A 153 -5.77 -3.28 8.37
CA ARG A 153 -4.31 -3.09 8.35
C ARG A 153 -3.73 -3.57 7.04
N GLU A 154 -2.80 -2.79 6.52
CA GLU A 154 -1.98 -3.16 5.37
C GLU A 154 -1.03 -4.32 5.75
N ILE A 155 -0.97 -5.34 4.90
CA ILE A 155 -0.12 -6.53 5.04
C ILE A 155 0.91 -6.62 3.91
N ALA A 156 0.54 -6.19 2.70
CA ALA A 156 1.42 -6.22 1.54
C ALA A 156 1.17 -5.00 0.63
N ASN A 157 2.18 -4.66 -0.16
CA ASN A 157 2.16 -3.62 -1.17
C ASN A 157 2.91 -4.14 -2.41
N GLY A 158 2.32 -4.00 -3.59
CA GLY A 158 2.92 -4.49 -4.82
C GLY A 158 2.47 -3.70 -6.03
N PHE A 159 3.25 -3.76 -7.10
CA PHE A 159 2.99 -3.01 -8.32
C PHE A 159 3.69 -3.61 -9.52
N THR A 160 3.20 -3.28 -10.71
CA THR A 160 3.99 -3.42 -11.93
C THR A 160 5.10 -2.37 -11.87
N GLU A 161 6.34 -2.82 -12.00
CA GLU A 161 7.55 -2.00 -11.85
C GLU A 161 7.67 -0.95 -12.95
N LEU A 162 8.09 0.26 -12.59
CA LEU A 162 8.47 1.27 -13.56
C LEU A 162 9.84 0.93 -14.15
N ASN A 163 9.85 0.48 -15.40
CA ASN A 163 11.08 0.16 -16.14
C ASN A 163 11.48 1.21 -17.19
N ASP A 164 10.76 2.32 -17.27
CA ASP A 164 11.13 3.48 -18.10
C ASP A 164 12.11 4.36 -17.31
N SER A 165 13.37 4.38 -17.73
CA SER A 165 14.43 5.13 -17.07
C SER A 165 14.21 6.65 -17.11
N GLU A 166 13.59 7.18 -18.18
CA GLU A 166 13.33 8.61 -18.31
C GLU A 166 12.20 9.06 -17.37
N ASP A 167 11.09 8.29 -17.31
CA ASP A 167 10.00 8.56 -16.34
C ASP A 167 10.51 8.38 -14.90
N GLN A 168 11.31 7.34 -14.62
CA GLN A 168 11.84 7.13 -13.27
C GLN A 168 12.76 8.27 -12.83
N ALA A 169 13.64 8.77 -13.71
CA ALA A 169 14.50 9.91 -13.42
C ALA A 169 13.69 11.19 -13.17
N ALA A 170 12.63 11.43 -13.96
CA ALA A 170 11.74 12.58 -13.76
C ALA A 170 11.01 12.51 -12.40
N ARG A 171 10.55 11.32 -11.99
CA ARG A 171 9.92 11.11 -10.68
C ARG A 171 10.89 11.27 -9.52
N PHE A 172 12.12 10.79 -9.64
CA PHE A 172 13.15 11.06 -8.63
C PHE A 172 13.48 12.54 -8.51
N GLN A 173 13.54 13.28 -9.63
CA GLN A 173 13.75 14.73 -9.57
C GLN A 173 12.58 15.44 -8.87
N GLN A 174 11.35 14.98 -9.08
CA GLN A 174 10.19 15.50 -8.37
C GLN A 174 10.29 15.21 -6.85
N GLN A 175 10.65 13.98 -6.46
CA GLN A 175 10.84 13.61 -5.06
C GLN A 175 11.94 14.45 -4.38
N VAL A 176 13.04 14.76 -5.08
CA VAL A 176 14.08 15.67 -4.58
C VAL A 176 13.52 17.08 -4.33
N ASN A 177 12.69 17.60 -5.24
CA ASN A 177 12.06 18.91 -5.05
C ASN A 177 11.09 18.92 -3.86
N GLU A 178 10.35 17.82 -3.64
CA GLU A 178 9.46 17.64 -2.49
C GLU A 178 10.25 17.57 -1.18
N LYS A 179 11.41 16.90 -1.19
CA LYS A 179 12.35 16.88 -0.06
C LYS A 179 12.87 18.28 0.29
N GLU A 180 13.28 19.06 -0.71
CA GLU A 180 13.70 20.45 -0.52
C GLU A 180 12.55 21.35 -0.02
N ALA A 181 11.30 21.00 -0.34
CA ALA A 181 10.10 21.65 0.16
C ALA A 181 9.69 21.21 1.58
N GLY A 182 10.46 20.32 2.22
CA GLY A 182 10.28 19.90 3.61
C GLY A 182 9.55 18.57 3.80
N ASP A 183 9.51 17.71 2.78
CA ASP A 183 9.09 16.32 2.94
C ASP A 183 10.28 15.42 3.33
N ASP A 184 10.38 15.12 4.62
CA ASP A 184 11.48 14.30 5.15
C ASP A 184 11.41 12.83 4.68
N GLU A 185 10.26 12.37 4.18
CA GLU A 185 10.03 10.99 3.71
C GLU A 185 10.28 10.82 2.20
N ALA A 186 10.48 11.92 1.47
CA ALA A 186 10.70 11.87 0.03
C ALA A 186 12.03 11.19 -0.36
N MET A 187 11.98 10.49 -1.50
CA MET A 187 13.08 9.68 -2.01
C MET A 187 14.29 10.51 -2.47
N HIS A 188 15.46 9.89 -2.46
CA HIS A 188 16.68 10.47 -3.04
C HIS A 188 16.79 10.11 -4.52
N PHE A 189 17.46 10.97 -5.30
CA PHE A 189 17.84 10.61 -6.67
C PHE A 189 18.98 9.60 -6.65
N ASP A 190 18.74 8.41 -7.20
CA ASP A 190 19.74 7.34 -7.35
C ASP A 190 20.17 7.21 -8.82
N ALA A 191 21.32 7.80 -9.15
CA ALA A 191 21.85 7.78 -10.51
C ALA A 191 22.31 6.37 -10.96
N ASP A 192 22.74 5.52 -10.02
CA ASP A 192 23.17 4.17 -10.33
C ASP A 192 21.96 3.29 -10.65
N TYR A 193 20.83 3.48 -9.96
CA TYR A 193 19.55 2.82 -10.28
C TYR A 193 19.02 3.22 -11.67
N ILE A 194 19.06 4.52 -12.01
CA ILE A 194 18.68 4.98 -13.36
C ILE A 194 19.56 4.35 -14.43
N THR A 195 20.89 4.33 -14.20
CA THR A 195 21.84 3.69 -15.12
C THR A 195 21.52 2.20 -15.31
N ALA A 196 21.11 1.50 -14.25
CA ALA A 196 20.69 0.10 -14.33
C ALA A 196 19.42 -0.08 -15.18
N LEU A 197 18.44 0.83 -15.06
CA LEU A 197 17.24 0.81 -15.91
C LEU A 197 17.56 1.07 -17.39
N GLU A 198 18.52 1.95 -17.69
CA GLU A 198 18.97 2.24 -19.06
C GLU A 198 19.59 1.01 -19.75
N HIS A 199 20.19 0.09 -18.98
CA HIS A 199 20.65 -1.20 -19.51
C HIS A 199 19.51 -2.15 -19.91
N GLY A 200 18.29 -1.87 -19.46
CA GLY A 200 17.06 -2.59 -19.80
C GLY A 200 16.60 -3.54 -18.70
N MET A 201 15.53 -3.15 -18.00
CA MET A 201 14.78 -4.03 -17.10
C MET A 201 13.56 -4.61 -17.85
N PRO A 202 13.36 -5.94 -17.85
CA PRO A 202 12.14 -6.52 -18.44
C PRO A 202 10.89 -6.00 -17.70
N PRO A 203 9.71 -6.00 -18.34
CA PRO A 203 8.45 -5.81 -17.62
C PRO A 203 8.43 -6.74 -16.42
N THR A 204 8.19 -6.22 -15.23
CA THR A 204 8.36 -6.93 -13.96
C THR A 204 7.25 -6.48 -13.02
N ALA A 205 6.81 -7.36 -12.14
CA ALA A 205 6.02 -6.96 -10.98
C ALA A 205 6.80 -7.28 -9.71
N GLY A 206 6.73 -6.39 -8.72
CA GLY A 206 7.33 -6.55 -7.41
C GLY A 206 6.28 -6.45 -6.30
N GLU A 207 6.52 -7.15 -5.20
CA GLU A 207 5.68 -7.08 -4.01
C GLU A 207 6.52 -7.20 -2.73
N GLY A 208 6.17 -6.36 -1.77
CA GLY A 208 6.66 -6.39 -0.40
C GLY A 208 5.58 -6.86 0.57
N ILE A 209 5.90 -7.81 1.45
CA ILE A 209 5.00 -8.37 2.46
C ILE A 209 5.58 -8.13 3.86
N GLY A 210 4.80 -7.49 4.72
CA GLY A 210 5.14 -7.26 6.12
C GLY A 210 5.02 -8.54 6.95
N ILE A 211 6.13 -9.26 7.11
CA ILE A 211 6.16 -10.58 7.78
C ILE A 211 5.71 -10.48 9.24
N ASP A 212 6.09 -9.44 9.98
CA ASP A 212 5.67 -9.33 11.39
C ASP A 212 4.15 -9.17 11.51
N ARG A 213 3.53 -8.37 10.64
CA ARG A 213 2.06 -8.19 10.62
C ARG A 213 1.36 -9.48 10.19
N LEU A 214 1.94 -10.20 9.24
CA LEU A 214 1.46 -11.51 8.81
C LEU A 214 1.51 -12.52 9.97
N VAL A 215 2.62 -12.63 10.68
CA VAL A 215 2.74 -13.52 11.85
C VAL A 215 1.74 -13.10 12.93
N MET A 216 1.54 -11.80 13.17
CA MET A 216 0.53 -11.34 14.14
C MET A 216 -0.87 -11.85 13.80
N LEU A 217 -1.25 -11.73 12.53
CA LEU A 217 -2.55 -12.15 12.02
C LEU A 217 -2.77 -13.66 12.20
N PHE A 218 -1.77 -14.47 11.88
CA PHE A 218 -1.85 -15.94 11.94
C PHE A 218 -1.68 -16.53 13.35
N THR A 219 -1.20 -15.75 14.32
CA THR A 219 -0.96 -16.18 15.70
C THR A 219 -1.89 -15.56 16.74
N ASP A 220 -2.89 -14.78 16.29
CA ASP A 220 -3.77 -13.99 17.16
C ASP A 220 -3.01 -13.05 18.12
N ALA A 221 -1.87 -12.52 17.67
CA ALA A 221 -1.02 -11.67 18.50
C ALA A 221 -1.50 -10.19 18.44
N PRO A 222 -1.89 -9.58 19.57
CA PRO A 222 -2.45 -8.22 19.59
C PRO A 222 -1.41 -7.12 19.33
N SER A 223 -0.12 -7.42 19.52
CA SER A 223 0.98 -6.46 19.45
C SER A 223 2.19 -7.04 18.71
N ILE A 224 2.88 -6.18 17.95
CA ILE A 224 4.10 -6.57 17.20
C ILE A 224 5.21 -7.08 18.14
N ARG A 225 5.18 -6.66 19.41
CA ARG A 225 6.13 -7.13 20.42
C ARG A 225 5.97 -8.60 20.78
N ASP A 226 4.82 -9.19 20.49
CA ASP A 226 4.51 -10.58 20.82
C ASP A 226 5.02 -11.54 19.72
N VAL A 227 5.37 -10.99 18.55
CA VAL A 227 5.94 -11.74 17.41
C VAL A 227 7.43 -11.46 17.18
N LEU A 228 8.01 -10.56 17.97
CA LEU A 228 9.44 -10.23 17.95
C LEU A 228 10.12 -10.77 19.21
N LEU A 229 11.18 -11.57 19.05
CA LEU A 229 11.94 -12.11 20.18
C LEU A 229 12.63 -11.01 21.01
N PHE A 230 13.09 -9.94 20.36
CA PHE A 230 13.80 -8.82 20.98
C PHE A 230 13.24 -7.47 20.49
N PRO A 231 12.04 -7.05 20.94
CA PRO A 231 11.43 -5.80 20.49
C PRO A 231 12.17 -4.59 21.07
N HIS A 232 12.10 -3.44 20.38
CA HIS A 232 12.68 -2.21 20.90
C HIS A 232 11.93 -1.74 22.16
N MET A 233 12.69 -1.57 23.24
CA MET A 233 12.18 -1.12 24.54
C MET A 233 12.65 0.29 24.82
N ARG A 234 11.74 1.13 25.35
CA ARG A 234 12.14 2.45 25.85
C ARG A 234 13.14 2.25 27.01
N PRO A 235 14.22 3.03 27.08
CA PRO A 235 15.13 3.00 28.23
C PRO A 235 14.35 3.22 29.51
N LYS A 236 14.59 2.39 30.55
CA LYS A 236 14.10 2.71 31.89
C LYS A 236 14.92 3.91 32.37
N LEU A 237 14.26 5.02 32.66
CA LEU A 237 14.88 6.11 33.41
C LEU A 237 15.35 5.52 34.74
N SER A 238 16.67 5.51 34.95
CA SER A 238 17.30 5.11 36.22
C SER A 238 17.10 6.17 37.27
#